data_AF-M6UNV9-F1
#
_entry.id   AF-M6UNV9-F1
#
_cell.length_a   1.000
_cell.length_b   1.000
_cell.length_c   1.000
_cell.angle_alpha   90.00
_cell.angle_beta   90.00
_cell.angle_gamma   90.00
#
_symmetry.space_group_name_H-M   'P 1'
#
loop_
_entity.id
_entity.type
_entity.pdbx_description
1 polymer ?
#
loop_
_entity_poly.entity_id
_entity_poly.type
_entity_poly.pdbx_seq_one_letter_code
_entity_poly.pdbx_strand_id
1 'polypeptide(L)'
;MSAHSVQEVLHKARLFFSGFLLGLLLIFGLIVLSPLYLIQDRPFPKSDALVLEAKETIPKDILKNAADGFKKGYAGMLIVLYSPATTNSNLGVIQDLTAEIQNSLVALGVEESKILIYKLEPYPTGARNFSKSLLKICLDRQLKNILILSKRFESSLNQKFYGSVLGPAGLKIHVVPLSDKIGFGNWFLSEEGFEIVFLNMARMFYQILPGK
;
A
#
# COMPACT_ATOMS: atom_id res chain seq x y z
N MET A 1 -42.86 32.43 29.85
CA MET A 1 -41.42 32.08 29.79
C MET A 1 -40.62 33.35 29.98
N SER A 2 -39.74 33.41 30.97
CA SER A 2 -38.93 34.61 31.23
C SER A 2 -37.85 34.76 30.16
N ALA A 3 -37.51 36.00 29.79
CA ALA A 3 -36.47 36.27 28.78
C ALA A 3 -35.11 35.60 29.10
N HIS A 4 -34.82 35.40 30.40
CA HIS A 4 -33.67 34.64 30.88
C HIS A 4 -33.68 33.16 30.49
N SER A 5 -34.85 32.48 30.49
CA SER A 5 -34.90 31.06 30.11
C SER A 5 -34.66 30.85 28.62
N VAL A 6 -35.08 31.80 27.78
CA VAL A 6 -34.87 31.75 26.31
C VAL A 6 -33.41 32.03 25.96
N GLN A 7 -32.77 32.98 26.63
CA GLN A 7 -31.35 33.28 26.45
C GLN A 7 -30.44 32.10 26.86
N GLU A 8 -30.78 31.40 27.95
CA GLU A 8 -30.00 30.25 28.41
C GLU A 8 -30.12 29.06 27.44
N VAL A 9 -31.31 28.83 26.89
CA VAL A 9 -31.54 27.81 25.84
C VAL A 9 -30.77 28.16 24.56
N LEU A 10 -30.79 29.43 24.12
CA LEU A 10 -30.03 29.88 22.96
C LEU A 10 -28.52 29.75 23.18
N HIS A 11 -28.02 30.03 24.39
CA HIS A 11 -26.62 29.89 24.72
C HIS A 11 -26.17 28.42 24.69
N LYS A 12 -26.95 27.51 25.30
CA LYS A 12 -26.68 26.06 25.28
C LYS A 12 -26.75 25.50 23.86
N ALA A 13 -27.74 25.92 23.08
CA ALA A 13 -27.86 25.53 21.67
C ALA A 13 -26.65 26.02 20.87
N ARG A 14 -26.26 27.29 21.02
CA ARG A 14 -25.07 27.84 20.33
C ARG A 14 -23.80 27.09 20.71
N LEU A 15 -23.63 26.74 21.98
CA LEU A 15 -22.47 25.96 22.44
C LEU A 15 -22.46 24.58 21.79
N PHE A 16 -23.60 23.87 21.79
CA PHE A 16 -23.75 22.56 21.16
C PHE A 16 -23.47 22.62 19.65
N PHE A 17 -24.06 23.57 18.93
CA PHE A 17 -23.82 23.75 17.50
C PHE A 17 -22.37 24.13 17.21
N SER A 18 -21.74 24.98 18.04
CA SER A 18 -20.34 25.35 17.86
C SER A 18 -19.39 24.18 18.11
N GLY A 19 -19.64 23.37 19.14
CA GLY A 19 -18.87 22.16 19.42
C GLY A 19 -19.07 21.09 18.35
N PHE A 20 -20.31 20.86 17.93
CA PHE A 20 -20.64 19.94 16.84
C PHE A 20 -19.99 20.35 15.52
N LEU A 21 -20.09 21.64 15.15
CA LEU A 21 -19.49 22.17 13.93
C LEU A 21 -17.96 22.08 13.99
N LEU A 22 -17.35 22.38 15.14
CA LEU A 22 -15.91 22.20 15.32
C LEU A 22 -15.52 20.72 15.14
N GLY A 23 -16.27 19.80 15.73
CA GLY A 23 -16.06 18.36 15.55
C GLY A 23 -16.16 17.94 14.08
N LEU A 24 -17.16 18.44 13.36
CA LEU A 24 -17.33 18.19 11.93
C LEU A 24 -16.16 18.72 11.11
N LEU A 25 -15.70 19.95 11.39
CA LEU A 25 -14.55 20.56 10.73
C LEU A 25 -13.26 19.80 11.00
N LEU A 26 -13.07 19.27 12.22
CA LEU A 26 -11.92 18.42 12.55
C LEU A 26 -11.95 17.10 11.78
N ILE A 27 -13.10 16.42 11.72
CA ILE A 27 -13.26 15.18 10.95
C ILE A 27 -13.01 15.44 9.47
N PHE A 28 -13.58 16.51 8.92
CA PHE A 28 -13.37 16.90 7.53
C PHE A 28 -11.89 17.23 7.26
N GLY A 29 -11.24 17.97 8.17
CA GLY A 29 -9.82 18.25 8.10
C GLY A 29 -8.97 16.98 8.09
N LEU A 30 -9.28 16.00 8.94
CA LEU A 30 -8.59 14.71 8.96
C LEU A 30 -8.76 13.93 7.66
N ILE A 31 -9.97 13.93 7.07
CA ILE A 31 -10.25 13.28 5.79
C ILE A 31 -9.45 13.95 4.67
N VAL A 32 -9.48 15.28 4.59
CA VAL A 32 -8.76 16.04 3.54
C VAL A 32 -7.24 15.86 3.67
N LEU A 33 -6.73 15.81 4.90
CA LEU A 33 -5.30 15.62 5.17
C LEU A 33 -4.88 14.14 5.15
N SER A 34 -5.81 13.19 5.03
CA SER A 34 -5.50 11.76 5.11
C SER A 34 -4.41 11.28 4.13
N PRO A 35 -4.29 11.79 2.87
CA PRO A 35 -3.20 11.38 1.98
C PRO A 35 -1.80 11.66 2.55
N LEU A 36 -1.63 12.70 3.38
CA LEU A 36 -0.34 13.01 4.02
C LEU A 36 0.15 11.89 4.94
N TYR A 37 -0.77 11.13 5.52
CA TYR A 37 -0.46 10.04 6.44
C TYR A 37 -0.39 8.68 5.75
N LEU A 38 -1.05 8.55 4.60
CA LEU A 38 -1.16 7.31 3.83
C LEU A 38 -0.02 7.11 2.82
N ILE A 39 0.55 8.20 2.30
CA ILE A 39 1.57 8.16 1.25
C ILE A 39 2.98 8.30 1.84
N GLN A 40 3.84 7.34 1.53
CA GLN A 40 5.27 7.36 1.84
C GLN A 40 6.04 7.89 0.62
N ASP A 41 6.16 9.20 0.48
CA ASP A 41 6.95 9.81 -0.59
C ASP A 41 8.27 10.33 -0.04
N ARG A 42 9.27 9.43 0.02
CA ARG A 42 10.62 9.74 0.53
C ARG A 42 11.68 9.31 -0.47
N PRO A 43 12.79 10.07 -0.58
CA PRO A 43 13.91 9.64 -1.39
C PRO A 43 14.45 8.30 -0.88
N PHE A 44 14.82 7.44 -1.82
CA PHE A 44 15.36 6.12 -1.55
C PHE A 44 16.68 5.92 -2.30
N PRO A 45 17.64 5.19 -1.72
CA PRO A 45 18.88 4.85 -2.41
C PRO A 45 18.64 3.76 -3.45
N LYS A 46 19.61 3.58 -4.35
CA LYS A 46 19.69 2.34 -5.14
C LYS A 46 19.72 1.14 -4.20
N SER A 47 18.99 0.11 -4.57
CA SER A 47 18.77 -1.08 -3.75
C SER A 47 19.20 -2.35 -4.45
N ASP A 48 19.30 -3.43 -3.71
CA ASP A 48 19.73 -4.72 -4.26
C ASP A 48 18.60 -5.33 -5.09
N ALA A 49 17.36 -5.23 -4.59
CA ALA A 49 16.17 -5.76 -5.23
C ALA A 49 14.99 -4.77 -5.23
N LEU A 50 14.22 -4.80 -6.31
CA LEU A 50 12.88 -4.23 -6.42
C LEU A 50 11.88 -5.36 -6.27
N VAL A 51 10.96 -5.26 -5.31
CA VAL A 51 10.01 -6.31 -4.95
C VAL A 51 8.62 -5.90 -5.33
N LEU A 52 7.89 -6.84 -5.91
CA LEU A 52 6.53 -6.69 -6.35
C LEU A 52 5.65 -7.83 -5.84
N GLU A 53 4.51 -7.49 -5.26
CA GLU A 53 3.50 -8.45 -4.81
C GLU A 53 2.46 -8.72 -5.91
N ALA A 54 2.23 -9.99 -6.23
CA ALA A 54 1.18 -10.44 -7.12
C ALA A 54 0.20 -11.34 -6.35
N LYS A 55 -1.01 -10.83 -6.10
CA LYS A 55 -2.09 -11.52 -5.36
C LYS A 55 -3.14 -11.95 -6.37
N GLU A 56 -3.23 -13.24 -6.65
CA GLU A 56 -4.10 -13.84 -7.68
C GLU A 56 -3.72 -13.44 -9.12
N THR A 57 -3.62 -12.13 -9.39
CA THR A 57 -3.20 -11.52 -10.66
C THR A 57 -2.35 -10.28 -10.40
N ILE A 58 -1.84 -9.67 -11.47
CA ILE A 58 -1.13 -8.40 -11.40
C ILE A 58 -1.55 -7.46 -12.55
N PRO A 59 -2.05 -6.26 -12.23
CA PRO A 59 -2.41 -5.29 -13.27
C PRO A 59 -1.20 -4.86 -14.10
N LYS A 60 -1.42 -4.63 -15.39
CA LYS A 60 -0.38 -4.20 -16.35
C LYS A 60 0.30 -2.89 -15.94
N ASP A 61 -0.44 -1.95 -15.35
CA ASP A 61 0.12 -0.69 -14.88
C ASP A 61 1.15 -0.90 -13.76
N ILE A 62 0.96 -1.92 -12.93
CA ILE A 62 1.92 -2.26 -11.87
C ILE A 62 3.18 -2.89 -12.47
N LEU A 63 3.03 -3.80 -13.44
CA LEU A 63 4.17 -4.36 -14.18
C LEU A 63 4.98 -3.27 -14.91
N LYS A 64 4.29 -2.30 -15.51
CA LYS A 64 4.92 -1.15 -16.17
C LYS A 64 5.71 -0.30 -15.17
N ASN A 65 5.13 0.04 -14.02
CA ASN A 65 5.83 0.76 -12.96
C ASN A 65 7.08 0.00 -12.47
N ALA A 66 6.98 -1.33 -12.35
CA ALA A 66 8.11 -2.16 -11.95
C ALA A 66 9.23 -2.16 -13.00
N ALA A 67 8.89 -2.32 -14.27
CA ALA A 67 9.83 -2.25 -15.37
C ALA A 67 10.49 -0.87 -15.49
N ASP A 68 9.71 0.21 -15.33
CA ASP A 68 10.23 1.58 -15.36
C ASP A 68 11.19 1.85 -14.19
N GLY A 69 10.85 1.38 -12.99
CA GLY A 69 11.74 1.46 -11.82
C GLY A 69 13.04 0.69 -12.02
N PHE A 70 12.97 -0.51 -12.60
CA PHE A 70 14.13 -1.31 -12.95
C PHE A 70 15.02 -0.62 -13.99
N LYS A 71 14.44 -0.12 -15.09
CA LYS A 71 15.17 0.60 -16.15
C LYS A 71 15.85 1.88 -15.67
N LYS A 72 15.28 2.57 -14.69
CA LYS A 72 15.90 3.73 -14.04
C LYS A 72 17.10 3.35 -13.15
N GLY A 73 17.40 2.06 -13.01
CA GLY A 73 18.52 1.56 -12.23
C GLY A 73 18.28 1.66 -10.72
N TYR A 74 17.01 1.62 -10.29
CA TYR A 74 16.66 1.67 -8.86
C TYR A 74 17.03 0.38 -8.12
N ALA A 75 17.10 -0.75 -8.84
CA ALA A 75 17.51 -2.03 -8.27
C ALA A 75 18.31 -2.89 -9.25
N GLY A 76 19.12 -3.80 -8.70
CA GLY A 76 19.91 -4.76 -9.48
C GLY A 76 19.15 -6.00 -9.95
N MET A 77 18.01 -6.32 -9.31
CA MET A 77 17.10 -7.42 -9.69
C MET A 77 15.64 -7.07 -9.40
N LEU A 78 14.73 -7.75 -10.09
CA LEU A 78 13.29 -7.64 -9.88
C LEU A 78 12.77 -8.95 -9.29
N ILE A 79 12.22 -8.89 -8.07
CA ILE A 79 11.64 -10.02 -7.37
C ILE A 79 10.12 -9.89 -7.42
N VAL A 80 9.44 -10.93 -7.89
CA VAL A 80 7.98 -11.02 -7.84
C VAL A 80 7.59 -12.10 -6.84
N LEU A 81 6.84 -11.71 -5.81
CA LEU A 81 6.22 -12.65 -4.86
C LEU A 81 4.80 -12.95 -5.37
N TYR A 82 4.60 -14.15 -5.89
CA TYR A 82 3.33 -14.53 -6.53
C TYR A 82 2.57 -15.55 -5.68
N SER A 83 1.37 -15.19 -5.24
CA SER A 83 0.42 -16.10 -4.61
C SER A 83 -0.71 -16.41 -5.60
N PRO A 84 -0.75 -17.62 -6.20
CA PRO A 84 -1.68 -17.94 -7.28
C PRO A 84 -3.13 -18.02 -6.82
N ALA A 85 -4.04 -17.76 -7.75
CA ALA A 85 -5.48 -17.86 -7.53
C ALA A 85 -5.93 -19.30 -7.23
N THR A 86 -7.04 -19.41 -6.50
CA THR A 86 -7.75 -20.66 -6.19
C THR A 86 -9.20 -20.57 -6.66
N THR A 87 -9.93 -21.69 -6.68
CA THR A 87 -11.38 -21.70 -6.97
C THR A 87 -12.19 -20.79 -6.06
N ASN A 88 -11.70 -20.53 -4.83
CA ASN A 88 -12.36 -19.69 -3.84
C ASN A 88 -11.81 -18.25 -3.80
N SER A 89 -10.89 -17.92 -4.71
CA SER A 89 -10.32 -16.58 -4.84
C SER A 89 -11.23 -15.69 -5.67
N ASN A 90 -10.98 -14.37 -5.70
CA ASN A 90 -11.81 -13.42 -6.45
C ASN A 90 -11.85 -13.75 -7.96
N LEU A 91 -10.75 -14.30 -8.49
CA LEU A 91 -10.68 -14.74 -9.87
C LEU A 91 -11.43 -16.06 -10.12
N GLY A 92 -11.66 -16.88 -9.09
CA GLY A 92 -12.38 -18.15 -9.19
C GLY A 92 -11.72 -19.22 -10.09
N VAL A 93 -10.52 -18.98 -10.61
CA VAL A 93 -9.82 -19.85 -11.56
C VAL A 93 -8.46 -20.25 -11.00
N ILE A 94 -8.09 -21.52 -11.16
CA ILE A 94 -6.76 -22.02 -10.83
C ILE A 94 -5.89 -21.87 -12.08
N GLN A 95 -5.29 -20.69 -12.26
CA GLN A 95 -4.34 -20.45 -13.34
C GLN A 95 -2.99 -20.02 -12.77
N ASP A 96 -1.92 -20.64 -13.28
CA ASP A 96 -0.56 -20.19 -12.99
C ASP A 96 -0.14 -19.12 -14.01
N LEU A 97 -0.02 -17.88 -13.54
CA LEU A 97 0.34 -16.73 -14.35
C LEU A 97 1.85 -16.46 -14.37
N THR A 98 2.68 -17.34 -13.81
CA THR A 98 4.14 -17.13 -13.70
C THR A 98 4.78 -16.82 -15.06
N ALA A 99 4.47 -17.61 -16.09
CA ALA A 99 5.01 -17.40 -17.44
C ALA A 99 4.48 -16.10 -18.07
N GLU A 100 3.21 -15.75 -17.86
CA GLU A 100 2.62 -14.51 -18.38
C GLU A 100 3.26 -13.28 -17.73
N ILE A 101 3.49 -13.32 -16.41
CA ILE A 101 4.17 -12.26 -15.66
C ILE A 101 5.60 -12.08 -16.19
N GLN A 102 6.35 -13.17 -16.35
CA GLN A 102 7.71 -13.13 -16.89
C GLN A 102 7.74 -12.54 -18.30
N ASN A 103 6.91 -13.08 -19.21
CA ASN A 103 6.83 -12.61 -20.59
C ASN A 103 6.44 -11.13 -20.67
N SER A 104 5.51 -10.68 -19.81
CA SER A 104 5.10 -9.28 -19.75
C SER A 104 6.24 -8.36 -19.30
N LEU A 105 7.00 -8.76 -18.28
CA LEU A 105 8.15 -7.98 -17.79
C LEU A 105 9.29 -7.94 -18.82
N VAL A 106 9.55 -9.05 -19.50
CA VAL A 106 10.53 -9.13 -20.60
C VAL A 106 10.09 -8.25 -21.77
N ALA A 107 8.82 -8.29 -22.16
CA ALA A 107 8.26 -7.41 -23.21
C ALA A 107 8.33 -5.93 -22.82
N LEU A 108 8.22 -5.62 -21.53
CA LEU A 108 8.43 -4.28 -20.99
C LEU A 108 9.91 -3.90 -20.89
N GLY A 109 10.85 -4.77 -21.28
CA GLY A 109 12.29 -4.48 -21.38
C GLY A 109 13.08 -4.71 -20.10
N VAL A 110 12.61 -5.59 -19.21
CA VAL A 110 13.41 -6.10 -18.09
C VAL A 110 14.21 -7.32 -18.57
N GLU A 111 15.49 -7.37 -18.24
CA GLU A 111 16.34 -8.51 -18.57
C GLU A 111 15.84 -9.78 -17.87
N GLU A 112 15.62 -10.86 -18.63
CA GLU A 112 15.07 -12.12 -18.11
C GLU A 112 15.91 -12.70 -16.96
N SER A 113 17.24 -12.62 -17.06
CA SER A 113 18.18 -13.10 -16.02
C SER A 113 18.08 -12.33 -14.69
N LYS A 114 17.43 -11.17 -14.69
CA LYS A 114 17.25 -10.29 -13.54
C LYS A 114 15.86 -10.39 -12.93
N ILE A 115 14.96 -11.16 -13.53
CA ILE A 115 13.61 -11.40 -13.03
C ILE A 115 13.61 -12.69 -12.20
N LEU A 116 13.13 -12.59 -10.96
CA LEU A 116 13.00 -13.71 -10.05
C LEU A 116 11.56 -13.82 -9.57
N ILE A 117 10.82 -14.81 -10.07
CA ILE A 117 9.45 -15.06 -9.64
C ILE A 117 9.44 -16.17 -8.60
N TYR A 118 9.02 -15.83 -7.38
CA TYR A 118 8.82 -16.77 -6.28
C TYR A 118 7.34 -17.09 -6.18
N LYS A 119 6.97 -18.27 -6.68
CA LYS A 119 5.64 -18.83 -6.48
C LYS A 119 5.52 -19.32 -5.04
N LEU A 120 4.56 -18.75 -4.32
CA LEU A 120 4.25 -19.06 -2.93
C LEU A 120 2.97 -19.89 -2.84
N GLU A 121 2.54 -20.18 -1.61
CA GLU A 121 1.27 -20.85 -1.38
C GLU A 121 0.10 -20.11 -2.06
N PRO A 122 -0.96 -20.83 -2.47
CA PRO A 122 -2.11 -20.19 -3.09
C PRO A 122 -2.78 -19.14 -2.19
N TYR A 123 -3.46 -18.20 -2.84
CA TYR A 123 -4.17 -17.11 -2.18
C TYR A 123 -5.34 -17.66 -1.33
N PRO A 124 -5.57 -17.13 -0.11
CA PRO A 124 -4.92 -15.97 0.52
C PRO A 124 -3.69 -16.30 1.39
N THR A 125 -3.37 -17.57 1.62
CA THR A 125 -2.35 -17.99 2.58
C THR A 125 -0.96 -17.49 2.21
N GLY A 126 -0.55 -17.63 0.93
CA GLY A 126 0.74 -17.12 0.47
C GLY A 126 0.85 -15.60 0.59
N ALA A 127 -0.21 -14.88 0.22
CA ALA A 127 -0.25 -13.41 0.31
C ALA A 127 -0.10 -12.87 1.73
N ARG A 128 -0.60 -13.59 2.74
CA ARG A 128 -0.41 -13.23 4.17
C ARG A 128 1.04 -13.43 4.63
N ASN A 129 1.79 -14.30 3.95
CA ASN A 129 3.16 -14.67 4.32
C ASN A 129 4.23 -13.99 3.46
N PHE A 130 3.88 -13.05 2.58
CA PHE A 130 4.82 -12.35 1.70
C PHE A 130 6.03 -11.76 2.44
N SER A 131 5.83 -11.10 3.58
CA SER A 131 6.93 -10.51 4.36
C SER A 131 7.89 -11.55 4.94
N LYS A 132 7.38 -12.69 5.41
CA LYS A 132 8.21 -13.80 5.92
C LYS A 132 8.97 -14.50 4.80
N SER A 133 8.31 -14.74 3.66
CA SER A 133 8.95 -15.29 2.48
C SER A 133 10.03 -14.36 1.94
N LEU A 134 9.76 -13.05 1.90
CA LEU A 134 10.73 -12.04 1.50
C LEU A 134 11.94 -12.03 2.43
N LEU A 135 11.73 -12.13 3.75
CA LEU A 135 12.83 -12.21 4.72
C LEU A 135 13.74 -13.40 4.41
N LYS A 136 13.16 -14.60 4.18
CA LYS A 136 13.94 -15.79 3.80
C LYS A 136 14.75 -15.55 2.52
N ILE A 137 14.12 -15.01 1.48
CA ILE A 137 14.79 -14.71 0.20
C ILE A 137 15.93 -13.72 0.39
N CYS A 138 15.73 -12.67 1.20
CA CYS A 138 16.75 -11.67 1.48
C CYS A 138 17.96 -12.29 2.21
N LEU A 139 17.72 -13.17 3.18
CA LEU A 139 18.79 -13.87 3.89
C LEU A 139 19.54 -14.83 2.98
N ASP A 140 18.84 -15.66 2.21
CA ASP A 140 19.42 -16.65 1.30
C ASP A 140 20.30 -15.99 0.22
N ARG A 141 19.90 -14.81 -0.26
CA ARG A 141 20.63 -14.03 -1.29
C ARG A 141 21.53 -12.93 -0.71
N GLN A 142 21.62 -12.82 0.61
CA GLN A 142 22.40 -11.77 1.30
C GLN A 142 22.07 -10.33 0.85
N LEU A 143 20.79 -10.07 0.56
CA LEU A 143 20.30 -8.73 0.20
C LEU A 143 20.28 -7.85 1.45
N LYS A 144 20.54 -6.54 1.30
CA LYS A 144 20.61 -5.58 2.40
C LYS A 144 19.64 -4.41 2.23
N ASN A 145 19.44 -3.94 1.00
CA ASN A 145 18.58 -2.81 0.67
C ASN A 145 17.48 -3.28 -0.28
N ILE A 146 16.22 -3.06 0.09
CA ILE A 146 15.06 -3.56 -0.64
C ILE A 146 14.11 -2.40 -0.94
N LEU A 147 13.72 -2.27 -2.21
CA LEU A 147 12.59 -1.43 -2.62
C LEU A 147 11.36 -2.30 -2.75
N ILE A 148 10.24 -1.88 -2.16
CA ILE A 148 8.97 -2.58 -2.29
C ILE A 148 7.99 -1.66 -3.01
N LEU A 149 7.46 -2.11 -4.14
CA LEU A 149 6.41 -1.39 -4.85
C LEU A 149 5.08 -1.59 -4.15
N SER A 150 4.38 -0.50 -3.89
CA SER A 150 3.09 -0.52 -3.20
C SER A 150 2.11 0.41 -3.87
N LYS A 151 0.81 0.08 -3.78
CA LYS A 151 -0.24 1.05 -4.06
C LYS A 151 0.00 2.32 -3.24
N ARG A 152 -0.23 3.47 -3.87
CA ARG A 152 0.14 4.80 -3.34
C ARG A 152 -0.38 5.05 -1.93
N PHE A 153 -1.68 4.85 -1.71
CA PHE A 153 -2.34 5.10 -0.41
C PHE A 153 -2.15 3.97 0.62
N GLU A 154 -1.45 2.88 0.26
CA GLU A 154 -1.07 1.80 1.17
C GLU A 154 0.40 1.93 1.63
N SER A 155 1.17 2.78 0.98
CA SER A 155 2.65 2.81 1.09
C SER A 155 3.15 3.10 2.51
N SER A 156 2.52 4.01 3.27
CA SER A 156 2.88 4.29 4.66
C SER A 156 2.63 3.09 5.59
N LEU A 157 1.48 2.41 5.42
CA LEU A 157 1.16 1.21 6.19
C LEU A 157 2.12 0.06 5.85
N ASN A 158 2.39 -0.13 4.56
CA ASN A 158 3.32 -1.17 4.11
C ASN A 158 4.75 -0.88 4.58
N GLN A 159 5.17 0.39 4.64
CA GLN A 159 6.48 0.75 5.20
C GLN A 159 6.61 0.32 6.66
N LYS A 160 5.57 0.54 7.47
CA LYS A 160 5.55 0.12 8.87
C LYS A 160 5.53 -1.41 9.00
N PHE A 161 4.67 -2.07 8.23
CA PHE A 161 4.51 -3.53 8.26
C PHE A 161 5.78 -4.27 7.84
N TYR A 162 6.37 -3.87 6.70
CA TYR A 162 7.61 -4.48 6.26
C TYR A 162 8.79 -4.10 7.16
N GLY A 163 8.81 -2.85 7.65
CA GLY A 163 9.77 -2.40 8.66
C GLY A 163 9.78 -3.25 9.92
N SER A 164 8.61 -3.64 10.44
CA SER A 164 8.53 -4.45 11.66
C SER A 164 8.95 -5.91 11.47
N VAL A 165 8.81 -6.46 10.25
CA VAL A 165 9.17 -7.86 9.96
C VAL A 165 10.62 -8.02 9.49
N LEU A 166 11.07 -7.16 8.58
CA LEU A 166 12.39 -7.24 7.94
C LEU A 166 13.45 -6.40 8.67
N GLY A 167 13.03 -5.31 9.32
CA GLY A 167 13.93 -4.39 10.03
C GLY A 167 14.75 -5.06 11.14
N PRO A 168 14.19 -5.96 11.97
CA PRO A 168 14.95 -6.69 12.98
C PRO A 168 16.10 -7.54 12.42
N ALA A 169 16.03 -7.94 11.14
CA ALA A 169 17.10 -8.66 10.46
C ALA A 169 18.18 -7.75 9.86
N GLY A 170 18.12 -6.43 10.11
CA GLY A 170 19.08 -5.45 9.62
C GLY A 170 18.87 -5.03 8.16
N LEU A 171 17.73 -5.39 7.56
CA LEU A 171 17.38 -5.01 6.19
C LEU A 171 16.88 -3.56 6.14
N LYS A 172 17.40 -2.79 5.17
CA LYS A 172 16.90 -1.44 4.88
C LYS A 172 15.76 -1.53 3.87
N ILE A 173 14.56 -1.16 4.29
CA ILE A 173 13.35 -1.26 3.47
C ILE A 173 12.87 0.14 3.10
N HIS A 174 12.63 0.34 1.81
CA HIS A 174 11.95 1.53 1.30
C HIS A 174 10.74 1.10 0.47
N VAL A 175 9.56 1.53 0.91
CA VAL A 175 8.33 1.34 0.14
C VAL A 175 8.18 2.52 -0.81
N VAL A 176 8.02 2.21 -2.09
CA VAL A 176 7.87 3.19 -3.16
C VAL A 176 6.41 3.17 -3.64
N PRO A 177 5.70 4.31 -3.55
CA PRO A 177 4.33 4.40 -4.04
C PRO A 177 4.31 4.34 -5.57
N LEU A 178 3.43 3.50 -6.12
CA LEU A 178 3.22 3.40 -7.55
C LEU A 178 2.74 4.75 -8.14
N SER A 179 3.14 5.02 -9.38
CA SER A 179 2.51 6.08 -10.16
C SER A 179 1.11 5.60 -10.54
N ASP A 180 0.11 6.35 -10.10
CA ASP A 180 -1.30 6.03 -10.27
C ASP A 180 -2.04 7.28 -10.77
N LYS A 181 -3.19 7.09 -11.44
CA LYS A 181 -4.07 8.18 -11.89
C LYS A 181 -4.64 8.95 -10.71
N ILE A 182 -4.86 8.25 -9.61
CA ILE A 182 -5.37 8.79 -8.35
C ILE A 182 -4.18 9.18 -7.47
N GLY A 183 -4.06 10.48 -7.21
CA GLY A 183 -2.99 11.09 -6.44
C GLY A 183 -3.49 12.04 -5.36
N PHE A 184 -2.56 12.78 -4.77
CA PHE A 184 -2.83 13.68 -3.64
C PHE A 184 -3.89 14.75 -3.95
N GLY A 185 -3.88 15.31 -5.17
CA GLY A 185 -4.71 16.44 -5.55
C GLY A 185 -6.07 16.09 -6.16
N ASN A 186 -6.35 14.82 -6.44
CA ASN A 186 -7.54 14.42 -7.20
C ASN A 186 -8.27 13.18 -6.66
N TRP A 187 -7.83 12.60 -5.53
CA TRP A 187 -8.47 11.41 -4.96
C TRP A 187 -9.95 11.63 -4.58
N PHE A 188 -10.33 12.85 -4.25
CA PHE A 188 -11.71 13.21 -3.87
C PHE A 188 -12.61 13.49 -5.10
N LEU A 189 -12.07 13.45 -6.32
CA LEU A 189 -12.83 13.74 -7.55
C LEU A 189 -13.50 12.49 -8.15
N SER A 190 -13.20 11.29 -7.63
CA SER A 190 -13.81 10.04 -8.08
C SER A 190 -14.22 9.17 -6.90
N GLU A 191 -15.26 8.36 -7.10
CA GLU A 191 -15.72 7.37 -6.11
C GLU A 191 -14.60 6.38 -5.75
N GLU A 192 -13.89 5.87 -6.77
CA GLU A 192 -12.75 4.97 -6.59
C GLU A 192 -11.65 5.61 -5.72
N GLY A 193 -11.32 6.88 -5.96
CA GLY A 193 -10.31 7.57 -5.17
C GLY A 193 -10.76 7.80 -3.73
N PHE A 194 -12.03 8.14 -3.53
CA PHE A 194 -12.61 8.30 -2.21
C PHE A 194 -12.61 6.99 -1.43
N GLU A 195 -13.04 5.88 -2.06
CA GLU A 195 -13.06 4.55 -1.45
C GLU A 195 -11.66 4.10 -1.03
N ILE A 196 -10.67 4.22 -1.92
CA ILE A 196 -9.29 3.81 -1.65
C ILE A 196 -8.71 4.57 -0.45
N VAL A 197 -8.91 5.89 -0.39
CA VAL A 197 -8.39 6.73 0.70
C VAL A 197 -9.10 6.40 2.00
N PHE A 198 -10.42 6.32 2.00
CA PHE A 198 -11.22 6.08 3.20
C PHE A 198 -10.94 4.69 3.78
N LEU A 199 -10.86 3.66 2.94
CA LEU A 199 -10.54 2.29 3.37
C LEU A 199 -9.16 2.22 4.03
N ASN A 200 -8.15 2.87 3.45
CA ASN A 200 -6.79 2.84 4.00
C ASN A 200 -6.65 3.70 5.26
N MET A 201 -7.40 4.80 5.35
CA MET A 201 -7.52 5.58 6.57
C MET A 201 -8.16 4.74 7.70
N ALA A 202 -9.25 4.02 7.41
CA ALA A 202 -9.89 3.12 8.37
C ALA A 202 -8.94 1.99 8.83
N ARG A 203 -8.18 1.39 7.90
CA ARG A 203 -7.13 0.41 8.23
C ARG A 203 -6.06 0.99 9.14
N MET A 204 -5.63 2.22 8.88
CA MET A 204 -4.64 2.92 9.72
C MET A 204 -5.16 3.12 11.14
N PHE A 205 -6.40 3.60 11.30
CA PHE A 205 -7.01 3.74 12.63
C PHE A 205 -7.15 2.39 13.34
N TYR A 206 -7.57 1.35 12.62
CA TYR A 206 -7.70 0.01 13.18
C TYR A 206 -6.36 -0.54 13.72
N GLN A 207 -5.22 -0.14 13.15
CA GLN A 207 -3.90 -0.52 13.67
C GLN A 207 -3.48 0.24 14.93
N ILE A 208 -4.11 1.38 15.24
CA ILE A 208 -3.79 2.21 16.41
C ILE A 208 -4.61 1.79 17.64
N LEU A 209 -5.72 1.06 17.45
CA LEU A 209 -6.58 0.63 18.55
C LEU A 209 -5.81 -0.33 19.49
N PRO A 210 -5.80 -0.07 20.82
CA PRO A 210 -5.16 -0.94 21.80
C PRO A 210 -5.87 -2.31 21.82
N GLY A 211 -5.09 -3.39 21.71
CA GLY A 211 -5.62 -4.77 21.63
C GLY A 211 -4.97 -5.65 20.55
N LYS A 212 -3.91 -5.17 19.91
CA LYS A 212 -2.98 -5.96 19.10
C LYS A 212 -1.56 -5.79 19.61
#